data_AF-A0A817SI63-F1
#
_entry.id   AF-A0A817SI63-F1
#
_cell.length_a   1.000
_cell.length_b   1.000
_cell.length_c   1.000
_cell.angle_alpha   90.00
_cell.angle_beta   90.00
_cell.angle_gamma   90.00
#
_symmetry.space_group_name_H-M   'P 1'
#
loop_
_entity.id
_entity.type
_entity.pdbx_description
1 polymer ?
#
loop_
_entity_poly.entity_id
_entity_poly.type
_entity_poly.pdbx_seq_one_letter_code
_entity_poly.pdbx_strand_id
1 'polypeptide(L)'
;FIISCIIVAFVVTCLGVVYPYANSFALMILGLPAIAFMGIHLSKCDNRRIRNLGIHCIGMWAIAVTIWICDRIFCSFWISISFPYLHAIWH
;
A
#
# COMPACT_ATOMS: atom_id res chain seq x y z
N PHE A 1 -20.67 -4.17 8.49
CA PHE A 1 -19.41 -4.32 7.74
C PHE A 1 -19.44 -3.53 6.43
N ILE A 2 -20.30 -3.87 5.46
CA ILE A 2 -20.38 -3.21 4.13
C ILE A 2 -20.54 -1.69 4.20
N ILE A 3 -21.47 -1.18 5.02
CA ILE A 3 -21.69 0.26 5.19
C ILE A 3 -20.43 0.98 5.71
N SER A 4 -19.69 0.36 6.63
CA SER A 4 -18.43 0.90 7.15
C SER A 4 -17.36 0.97 6.06
N CYS A 5 -17.26 -0.06 5.20
CA CYS A 5 -16.32 -0.05 4.09
C CYS A 5 -16.65 1.03 3.06
N ILE A 6 -17.94 1.25 2.78
CA ILE A 6 -18.39 2.30 1.85
C ILE A 6 -18.08 3.69 2.40
N ILE A 7 -18.33 3.92 3.69
CA ILE A 7 -18.02 5.20 4.35
C ILE A 7 -16.50 5.44 4.32
N VAL A 8 -15.68 4.45 4.68
CA VAL A 8 -14.22 4.58 4.63
C VAL A 8 -13.73 4.83 3.21
N ALA A 9 -14.26 4.11 2.22
CA ALA A 9 -13.91 4.31 0.81
C ALA A 9 -14.25 5.74 0.35
N PHE A 10 -15.46 6.22 0.65
CA PHE A 10 -15.87 7.58 0.31
C PHE A 10 -14.97 8.63 0.95
N VAL A 11 -14.69 8.48 2.25
CA VAL A 11 -13.83 9.40 3.01
C VAL A 11 -12.40 9.42 2.44
N VAL A 12 -11.81 8.25 2.17
CA VAL A 12 -10.48 8.11 1.55
C VAL A 12 -10.44 8.73 0.15
N THR A 13 -11.46 8.51 -0.67
CA THR A 13 -11.57 9.15 -2.00
C THR A 13 -11.67 10.66 -1.92
N CYS A 14 -12.49 11.21 -1.01
CA CYS A 14 -12.56 12.66 -0.78
C CYS A 14 -11.24 13.23 -0.25
N LEU A 15 -10.59 12.53 0.68
CA LEU A 15 -9.26 12.89 1.18
C LEU A 15 -8.20 12.92 0.08
N GLY A 16 -8.31 12.06 -0.93
CA GLY A 16 -7.43 12.07 -2.11
C GLY A 16 -7.44 13.38 -2.88
N VAL A 17 -8.53 14.14 -2.83
CA VAL A 17 -8.68 15.44 -3.51
C VAL A 17 -8.29 16.60 -2.59
N VAL A 18 -8.69 16.54 -1.31
CA VAL A 18 -8.51 17.67 -0.37
C VAL A 18 -7.13 17.67 0.28
N TYR A 19 -6.64 16.51 0.74
CA TYR A 19 -5.36 16.34 1.42
C TYR A 19 -4.69 15.05 0.95
N PRO A 20 -4.08 15.05 -0.26
CA PRO A 20 -3.47 13.84 -0.83
C PRO A 20 -2.37 13.25 0.07
N TYR A 21 -1.70 14.10 0.86
CA TYR A 21 -0.76 13.66 1.88
C TYR A 21 -1.44 12.75 2.91
N ALA A 22 -2.50 13.21 3.57
CA ALA A 22 -3.24 12.42 4.57
C ALA A 22 -3.85 11.14 3.97
N ASN A 23 -4.34 11.22 2.73
CA ASN A 23 -4.87 10.07 2.01
C ASN A 23 -3.82 8.95 1.84
N SER A 24 -2.57 9.31 1.48
CA SER A 24 -1.50 8.33 1.31
C SER A 24 -1.22 7.56 2.60
N PHE A 25 -1.21 8.22 3.77
CA PHE A 25 -1.06 7.55 5.06
C PHE A 25 -2.26 6.67 5.40
N ALA A 26 -3.48 7.15 5.14
CA ALA A 26 -4.69 6.37 5.36
C ALA A 26 -4.68 5.07 4.52
N LEU A 27 -4.29 5.14 3.25
CA LEU A 27 -4.16 3.99 2.36
C LEU A 27 -3.09 3.00 2.84
N MET A 28 -1.93 3.48 3.30
CA MET A 28 -0.89 2.60 3.85
C MET A 28 -1.34 1.90 5.13
N ILE A 29 -2.04 2.62 6.03
CA ILE A 29 -2.59 2.03 7.27
C ILE A 29 -3.69 1.02 6.96
N LEU A 30 -4.57 1.29 5.98
CA LEU A 30 -5.61 0.35 5.54
C LEU A 30 -5.02 -0.87 4.81
N GLY A 31 -3.83 -0.75 4.22
CA GLY A 31 -3.09 -1.87 3.64
C GLY A 31 -2.69 -2.93 4.67
N LEU A 32 -2.29 -2.53 5.88
CA LEU A 32 -1.87 -3.45 6.95
C LEU A 32 -2.95 -4.50 7.33
N PRO A 33 -4.19 -4.12 7.70
CA PRO A 33 -5.23 -5.10 8.01
C PRO A 33 -5.66 -5.89 6.77
N ALA A 34 -5.61 -5.30 5.56
CA ALA A 34 -5.92 -6.02 4.34
C ALA A 34 -4.92 -7.16 4.05
N ILE A 35 -3.63 -6.88 4.20
CA ILE A 35 -2.54 -7.85 4.02
C ILE A 35 -2.57 -8.92 5.11
N ALA A 36 -2.82 -8.53 6.37
CA ALA A 36 -2.98 -9.48 7.47
C ALA A 36 -4.16 -10.43 7.24
N PHE A 37 -5.32 -9.88 6.84
CA PHE A 37 -6.50 -10.68 6.51
C PHE A 37 -6.24 -11.62 5.34
N MET A 38 -5.54 -11.15 4.32
CA MET A 38 -5.14 -11.94 3.16
C MET A 38 -4.20 -13.09 3.55
N GLY A 39 -3.20 -12.83 4.42
CA GLY A 39 -2.28 -13.86 4.92
C GLY A 39 -2.99 -14.98 5.67
N ILE A 40 -3.98 -14.65 6.51
CA ILE A 40 -4.81 -15.64 7.24
C ILE A 40 -5.64 -16.49 6.27
N HIS A 41 -6.16 -15.91 5.19
CA HIS A 41 -6.94 -16.66 4.20
C HIS A 41 -6.07 -17.52 3.29
N LEU A 42 -4.89 -17.03 2.92
CA LEU A 42 -3.93 -17.76 2.08
C LEU A 42 -3.38 -19.00 2.78
N SER A 43 -3.18 -18.96 4.10
CA SER A 43 -2.71 -20.13 4.87
C SER A 43 -3.74 -21.25 4.93
N LYS A 44 -5.02 -20.92 4.82
CA LYS A 44 -6.14 -21.88 4.77
C LYS A 44 -6.50 -22.32 3.35
N CYS A 45 -5.87 -21.73 2.34
CA CYS A 45 -6.19 -21.99 0.93
C CYS A 45 -5.35 -23.15 0.38
N ASP A 46 -6.03 -24.21 -0.07
CA ASP A 46 -5.36 -25.42 -0.58
C ASP A 46 -4.83 -25.23 -2.02
N ASN A 47 -5.40 -24.27 -2.76
CA ASN A 47 -4.99 -24.00 -4.13
C ASN A 47 -3.63 -23.29 -4.18
N ARG A 48 -2.59 -24.04 -4.59
CA ARG A 48 -1.21 -23.55 -4.72
C ARG A 48 -1.05 -22.32 -5.62
N ARG A 49 -1.87 -22.19 -6.68
CA ARG A 49 -1.81 -21.02 -7.58
C ARG A 49 -2.26 -19.75 -6.87
N ILE A 50 -3.36 -19.82 -6.12
CA ILE A 50 -3.89 -18.69 -5.35
C ILE A 50 -2.92 -18.32 -4.23
N ARG A 51 -2.36 -19.33 -3.54
CA ARG A 51 -1.37 -19.11 -2.49
C ARG A 51 -0.13 -18.37 -3.00
N ASN A 52 0.43 -18.81 -4.13
CA ASN A 52 1.57 -18.14 -4.74
C ASN A 52 1.24 -16.70 -5.15
N LEU A 53 0.09 -16.48 -5.80
CA LEU A 53 -0.34 -15.13 -6.20
C LEU A 53 -0.46 -14.20 -4.99
N GLY A 54 -1.06 -14.69 -3.91
CA GLY A 54 -1.22 -13.93 -2.68
C GLY A 54 0.11 -13.59 -2.01
N ILE A 55 1.07 -14.52 -1.96
CA ILE A 55 2.42 -14.25 -1.44
C ILE A 55 3.11 -13.14 -2.26
N HIS A 56 3.01 -13.19 -3.59
CA HIS A 56 3.57 -12.13 -4.44
C HIS A 56 2.86 -10.79 -4.21
N CYS A 57 1.53 -10.79 -4.04
CA CYS A 57 0.78 -9.57 -3.72
C CYS A 57 1.24 -8.94 -2.40
N ILE A 58 1.42 -9.76 -1.36
CA ILE A 58 1.93 -9.31 -0.05
C ILE A 58 3.36 -8.77 -0.19
N GLY A 59 4.22 -9.48 -0.92
CA GLY A 59 5.60 -9.05 -1.17
C GLY A 59 5.67 -7.73 -1.93
N MET A 60 4.90 -7.58 -3.00
CA MET A 60 4.83 -6.34 -3.79
C MET A 60 4.32 -5.16 -2.96
N TRP A 61 3.30 -5.37 -2.12
CA TRP A 61 2.83 -4.34 -1.20
C TRP A 61 3.91 -3.92 -0.19
N ALA A 62 4.64 -4.86 0.39
CA ALA A 62 5.75 -4.55 1.31
C ALA A 62 6.89 -3.77 0.63
N ILE A 63 7.22 -4.13 -0.62
CA ILE A 63 8.19 -3.40 -1.44
C ILE A 63 7.68 -1.98 -1.69
N ALA A 64 6.42 -1.82 -2.11
CA ALA A 64 5.81 -0.52 -2.36
C ALA A 64 5.86 0.38 -1.10
N VAL A 65 5.49 -0.14 0.07
CA VAL A 65 5.59 0.60 1.34
C VAL A 65 7.03 1.02 1.64
N THR A 66 8.00 0.12 1.42
CA THR A 66 9.41 0.41 1.65
C THR A 66 9.90 1.53 0.73
N ILE A 67 9.55 1.49 -0.57
CA ILE A 67 9.92 2.51 -1.55
C ILE A 67 9.27 3.85 -1.20
N TRP A 68 8.00 3.85 -0.79
CA TRP A 68 7.29 5.06 -0.35
C TRP A 68 7.93 5.70 0.88
N ILE A 69 8.34 4.91 1.88
CA ILE A 69 9.07 5.41 3.06
C ILE A 69 10.43 5.97 2.64
N CYS A 70 11.17 5.24 1.80
CA CYS A 70 12.48 5.67 1.31
C CYS A 70 12.42 6.97 0.50
N ASP A 71 11.40 7.13 -0.33
CA ASP A 71 11.15 8.35 -1.12
C ASP A 71 10.98 9.57 -0.20
N ARG A 72 10.22 9.42 0.90
CA ARG A 72 9.94 10.49 1.85
C ARG A 72 11.13 10.83 2.76
N ILE A 73 11.77 9.81 3.34
CA ILE A 73 12.87 10.02 4.32
C ILE A 73 14.14 10.48 3.62
N PHE A 74 14.48 9.89 2.47
CA PHE A 74 15.73 10.14 1.76
C PHE A 74 15.55 11.06 0.55
N CYS A 75 14.47 11.83 0.50
CA CYS A 75 14.16 12.73 -0.62
C CYS A 75 15.36 13.60 -1.02
N SER A 76 16.01 14.25 -0.05
CA SER A 76 17.18 15.10 -0.31
C SER A 76 18.40 14.32 -0.84
N PHE A 77 18.57 13.07 -0.42
CA PHE A 77 19.63 12.19 -0.91
C PHE A 77 19.36 11.71 -2.35
N TRP A 78 18.12 11.34 -2.65
CA TRP A 78 17.74 10.94 -4.01
C TRP A 78 17.85 12.10 -5.01
N ILE A 79 17.49 13.32 -4.58
CA ILE A 79 17.68 14.54 -5.38
C ILE A 79 19.17 14.84 -5.60
N SER A 80 20.03 14.64 -4.60
CA SER A 80 21.47 14.93 -4.75
C SER A 80 22.17 14.02 -5.76
N ILE A 81 21.67 12.80 -5.97
CA ILE A 81 22.15 11.87 -7.00
C ILE A 81 21.34 11.93 -8.32
N SER A 82 20.47 12.94 -8.47
CA SER A 82 19.59 13.13 -9.65
C SER A 82 18.66 11.95 -9.94
N PHE A 83 18.15 11.28 -8.89
CA PHE A 83 17.25 10.12 -9.01
C PHE A 83 15.85 10.37 -8.41
N PRO A 84 15.01 11.24 -9.01
CA PRO A 84 13.66 11.54 -8.51
C PRO A 84 12.60 10.48 -8.91
N TYR A 85 13.01 9.24 -9.21
CA TYR A 85 12.13 8.21 -9.77
C TYR A 85 11.55 7.26 -8.72
N LEU A 86 11.96 7.33 -7.45
CA LEU A 86 11.43 6.43 -6.40
C LEU A 86 9.91 6.51 -6.29
N HIS A 87 9.35 7.72 -6.34
CA HIS A 87 7.90 7.92 -6.34
C HIS A 87 7.20 7.21 -7.51
N ALA A 88 7.81 7.21 -8.69
CA ALA A 88 7.24 6.53 -9.86
C ALA A 88 7.34 5.00 -9.76
N ILE A 89 8.38 4.48 -9.11
CA ILE A 89 8.56 3.04 -8.85
C ILE A 89 7.57 2.55 -7.79
N TRP A 90 7.08 3.43 -6.92
CA TRP A 90 6.06 3.10 -5.92
C TRP A 90 4.68 2.80 -6.54
N HIS A 91 4.28 3.51 -7.60
CA HIS A 91 3.02 3.28 -8.32
C HIS A 91 3.07 1.99 -9.15
#